data_AF-A0A9X6PR86-F1
#
_entry.id   AF-A0A9X6PR86-F1
#
_cell.length_a   1.000
_cell.length_b   1.000
_cell.length_c   1.000
_cell.angle_alpha   90.00
_cell.angle_beta   90.00
_cell.angle_gamma   90.00
#
_symmetry.space_group_name_H-M   'P 1'
#
loop_
_entity.id
_entity.type
_entity.pdbx_description
1 polymer ?
#
loop_
_entity_poly.entity_id
_entity_poly.type
_entity_poly.pdbx_seq_one_letter_code
_entity_poly.pdbx_strand_id
1 'polypeptide(L)' 'MLTSPTIPLNSFTIKKGKEGQIILYPNKSQDCFYLKQYKLNDQYKLSVCISDNHFPNVIIMMDYWMLYNQLFTN' A
#
# COMPACT_ATOMS: atom_id res chain seq x y z
N MET A 1 7.44 -6.12 8.05
CA MET A 1 8.84 -5.84 8.39
C MET A 1 9.35 -4.80 7.40
N LEU A 2 9.61 -3.57 7.85
CA LEU A 2 10.12 -2.48 7.03
C LEU A 2 11.66 -2.58 6.99
N THR A 3 12.26 -2.76 5.81
CA THR A 3 13.72 -2.69 5.62
C THR A 3 14.01 -1.60 4.57
N SER A 4 14.56 -0.46 5.00
CA SER A 4 15.95 -0.01 4.83
C SER A 4 16.38 0.20 3.36
N PRO A 5 17.08 1.30 2.99
CA PRO A 5 17.47 1.65 1.61
C PRO A 5 18.44 0.67 0.91
N THR A 6 18.61 -0.53 1.44
CA THR A 6 19.51 -1.58 0.95
C THR A 6 18.85 -2.61 0.06
N ILE A 7 17.53 -2.60 -0.13
CA ILE A 7 16.87 -3.56 -1.04
C ILE A 7 17.17 -3.15 -2.50
N PRO A 8 17.91 -3.95 -3.27
CA PRO A 8 18.20 -3.63 -4.66
C PRO A 8 16.93 -3.66 -5.50
N LEU A 9 16.75 -2.72 -6.43
CA LEU A 9 15.58 -2.69 -7.31
C LEU A 9 15.47 -3.93 -8.23
N ASN A 10 16.57 -4.64 -8.45
CA ASN A 10 16.61 -5.89 -9.20
C ASN A 10 16.40 -7.15 -8.32
N SER A 11 16.09 -6.99 -7.02
CA SER A 11 15.88 -8.11 -6.10
C SER A 11 14.45 -8.63 -6.06
N PHE A 12 13.55 -8.03 -6.85
CA PHE A 12 12.16 -8.42 -6.97
C PHE A 12 11.65 -8.21 -8.40
N THR A 13 10.57 -8.91 -8.73
CA THR A 13 9.84 -8.74 -9.99
C THR A 13 8.49 -8.08 -9.73
N ILE A 14 8.13 -7.10 -10.55
CA ILE A 14 6.81 -6.46 -10.53
C ILE A 14 5.97 -7.06 -11.65
N LYS A 15 4.75 -7.52 -11.35
CA LYS A 15 3.73 -7.87 -12.36
C LYS A 15 2.53 -6.95 -12.21
N LYS A 16 2.06 -6.40 -13.33
CA LYS A 16 0.80 -5.65 -13.38
C LYS A 16 -0.33 -6.63 -13.68
N GLY A 17 -1.27 -6.76 -12.75
CA GLY A 17 -2.48 -7.54 -12.89
C GLY A 17 -3.55 -6.82 -13.69
N LYS A 18 -4.72 -7.47 -13.82
CA LYS A 18 -5.93 -6.85 -14.37
C LYS A 18 -6.40 -5.73 -13.42
N GLU A 19 -7.04 -4.71 -13.96
CA GLU A 19 -7.62 -3.59 -13.18
C GLU A 19 -6.60 -2.74 -12.38
N GLY A 20 -5.33 -2.74 -12.79
CA GLY A 20 -4.31 -1.86 -12.19
C GLY A 20 -3.74 -2.35 -10.86
N GLN A 21 -4.09 -3.57 -10.44
CA GLN A 21 -3.40 -4.26 -9.35
C GLN A 21 -1.93 -4.48 -9.70
N ILE A 22 -1.04 -4.30 -8.72
CA ILE A 22 0.39 -4.56 -8.86
C ILE A 22 0.75 -5.68 -7.89
N ILE A 23 1.53 -6.67 -8.34
CA ILE A 23 2.01 -7.78 -7.50
C ILE A 23 3.53 -7.77 -7.51
N LEU A 24 4.14 -7.81 -6.33
CA LEU A 24 5.58 -7.93 -6.13
C LEU A 24 5.94 -9.35 -5.74
N TYR A 25 6.96 -9.88 -6.42
CA TYR A 25 7.55 -11.18 -6.14
C TYR A 25 9.02 -10.98 -5.76
N PRO A 26 9.40 -11.10 -4.48
CA PRO A 26 10.80 -11.12 -4.09
C PRO A 26 11.50 -12.34 -4.70
N ASN A 27 12.67 -12.15 -5.30
CA ASN A 27 13.34 -13.24 -6.03
C ASN A 27 13.80 -14.40 -5.12
N LYS A 28 13.90 -14.17 -3.81
CA LYS A 28 14.38 -15.12 -2.80
C LYS A 28 13.28 -15.67 -1.89
N SER A 29 12.00 -15.35 -2.14
CA SER A 29 10.88 -15.86 -1.36
C SER A 29 9.78 -16.41 -2.27
N GLN A 30 8.97 -17.33 -1.75
CA GLN A 30 7.71 -17.74 -2.37
C GLN A 30 6.56 -16.78 -2.03
N ASP A 31 6.78 -15.86 -1.10
CA ASP A 31 5.79 -14.83 -0.76
C ASP A 31 5.52 -13.92 -1.94
N CYS A 32 4.32 -13.35 -1.96
CA CYS A 32 3.97 -12.26 -2.84
C CYS A 32 3.36 -11.12 -2.03
N PHE A 33 3.55 -9.91 -2.51
CA PHE A 33 2.93 -8.72 -1.92
C PHE A 33 2.06 -8.04 -2.96
N TYR A 34 0.94 -7.51 -2.51
CA TYR A 34 -0.02 -6.83 -3.36
C TYR A 34 0.11 -5.34 -3.14
N LEU A 35 0.06 -4.58 -4.23
CA LEU A 35 0.12 -3.13 -4.26
C LEU A 35 -1.15 -2.60 -4.90
N LYS A 36 -1.77 -1.63 -4.22
CA LYS A 36 -2.85 -0.81 -4.77
C LYS A 36 -2.44 0.65 -4.72
N GLN A 37 -2.64 1.33 -5.86
CA GLN A 37 -2.46 2.76 -5.95
C GLN A 37 -3.81 3.46 -5.74
N TYR A 38 -3.84 4.39 -4.80
CA TYR A 38 -4.97 5.27 -4.58
C TYR A 38 -4.62 6.66 -5.07
N LYS A 39 -5.57 7.28 -5.77
CA LYS A 39 -5.48 8.68 -6.15
C LYS A 39 -5.92 9.52 -4.96
N LEU A 40 -4.99 10.24 -4.35
CA LEU A 40 -5.30 11.22 -3.30
C LEU A 40 -5.79 12.53 -3.92
N ASN A 41 -5.08 13.00 -4.94
CA ASN A 41 -5.40 14.16 -5.77
C ASN A 41 -4.60 14.08 -7.07
N ASP A 42 -4.60 15.14 -7.89
CA ASP A 42 -3.88 15.15 -9.17
C ASP A 42 -2.34 15.29 -9.04
N GLN A 43 -1.84 15.65 -7.85
CA GLN A 43 -0.41 15.91 -7.61
C GLN A 43 0.30 14.74 -6.91
N TYR A 44 -0.44 13.90 -6.18
CA TYR A 44 0.13 12.86 -5.33
C TYR A 44 -0.46 11.48 -5.61
N LYS A 45 0.42 10.48 -5.66
CA LYS A 45 0.05 9.06 -5.76
C LYS A 45 0.40 8.36 -4.46
N LEU A 46 -0.58 7.71 -3.84
CA LEU A 46 -0.36 6.85 -2.68
C LEU A 46 -0.34 5.39 -3.12
N SER A 47 0.71 4.66 -2.77
CA SER A 47 0.77 3.21 -2.97
C SER A 47 0.76 2.51 -1.62
N VAL A 48 -0.13 1.54 -1.44
CA VAL A 48 -0.19 0.71 -0.24
C VAL A 48 0.24 -0.70 -0.61
N CYS A 49 1.15 -1.28 0.17
CA CYS A 49 1.64 -2.65 0.02
C CYS A 49 1.14 -3.50 1.20
N ILE A 50 0.52 -4.64 0.90
CA ILE A 50 0.00 -5.59 1.90
C ILE A 50 0.37 -7.03 1.50
N SER A 51 0.39 -7.92 2.49
CA SER A 51 0.70 -9.35 2.29
C SER A 51 -0.52 -10.17 1.85
N ASP A 52 -1.74 -9.68 2.10
CA ASP A 52 -2.97 -10.24 1.54
C ASP A 52 -3.50 -9.36 0.41
N ASN A 53 -4.53 -9.81 -0.31
CA ASN A 53 -5.08 -9.08 -1.45
C ASN A 53 -6.35 -8.26 -1.10
N HIS A 54 -6.60 -7.99 0.19
CA HIS A 54 -7.80 -7.32 0.63
C HIS A 54 -7.53 -5.84 0.90
N PHE A 55 -7.85 -5.03 -0.11
CA PHE A 55 -7.74 -3.58 0.00
C PHE A 55 -9.10 -2.96 0.30
N PRO A 56 -9.16 -1.92 1.15
CA PRO A 56 -10.35 -1.09 1.22
C PRO A 56 -10.63 -0.42 -0.14
N ASN A 57 -11.91 -0.18 -0.44
CA ASN A 57 -12.28 0.49 -1.69
C ASN A 57 -12.06 2.01 -1.62
N VAL A 58 -12.06 2.58 -0.41
CA VAL A 58 -12.00 4.02 -0.18
C VAL A 58 -10.95 4.36 0.88
N ILE A 59 -10.38 5.55 0.74
CA ILE A 59 -9.54 6.16 1.78
C ILE A 59 -10.43 7.05 2.64
N ILE A 60 -10.30 6.94 3.95
CA ILE A 60 -10.97 7.82 4.90
C ILE A 60 -10.02 8.96 5.22
N MET A 61 -10.35 10.16 4.76
CA MET A 61 -9.66 11.38 5.16
C MET A 61 -10.20 11.83 6.51
N MET A 62 -9.32 12.04 7.47
CA MET A 62 -9.68 12.51 8.81
C MET A 62 -9.00 13.84 9.08
N ASP A 63 -9.77 14.81 9.56
CA ASP A 63 -9.21 16.01 10.16
C ASP A 63 -8.89 15.79 11.65
N TYR A 64 -8.27 16.80 12.26
CA TYR A 64 -7.88 16.74 13.68
C TYR A 64 -9.07 16.59 14.62
N TRP A 65 -10.24 17.16 14.28
CA TRP A 65 -11.44 17.09 15.10
C TRP A 65 -12.04 15.68 15.08
N MET A 66 -12.14 15.08 13.89
CA MET A 66 -12.55 13.69 13.72
C MET A 66 -11.63 12.74 14.49
N LEU A 67 -10.31 12.95 14.41
CA LEU A 67 -9.34 12.15 15.14
C LEU A 67 -9.50 12.29 16.66
N TYR A 68 -9.64 13.52 17.16
CA TYR A 68 -9.86 13.78 18.58
C TYR A 68 -11.10 13.05 19.10
N ASN A 69 -12.22 13.15 18.38
CA ASN A 69 -13.46 12.50 18.81
C ASN A 69 -13.34 10.97 18.83
N GLN A 70 -12.66 10.41 17.83
CA GLN A 70 -12.46 8.96 17.75
C GLN A 70 -11.60 8.42 18.91
N LEU A 71 -10.61 9.18 19.37
CA LEU A 71 -9.65 8.75 20.39
C LEU A 71 -10.08 9.03 21.83
N PHE A 72 -10.87 10.09 22.07
CA PHE A 72 -11.08 10.61 23.44
C PHE A 72 -12.55 10.76 23.87
N THR A 73 -13.53 10.51 22.99
CA THR A 73 -14.96 10.65 23.31
C THR A 73 -15.81 9.42 23.03
N ASN A 74 -15.17 8.26 22.75
CA ASN A 74 -15.79 6.93 22.72
C ASN A 74 -15.54 6.18 24.03
#